data_AF-A0A954GUZ1-F1
#
_entry.id   AF-A0A954GUZ1-F1
#
_cell.length_a   1.000
_cell.length_b   1.000
_cell.length_c   1.000
_cell.angle_alpha   90.00
_cell.angle_beta   90.00
_cell.angle_gamma   90.00
#
_symmetry.space_group_name_H-M   'P 1'
#
loop_
_entity.id
_entity.type
_entity.pdbx_description
1 polymer ?
#
loop_
_entity_poly.entity_id
_entity_poly.type
_entity_poly.pdbx_seq_one_letter_code
_entity_poly.pdbx_strand_id
1 'polypeptide(L)'
;MWGLRSNSSSMSRSERNPKSRKQTVHEKETVLFYRGYGYYSPAGDCWHLRVHGRVYGPNRKFLSSRAMIFILSRYVRPERENGQHERFLKRAQLFLHENRSGKSIPVMIGEQAFSLPDTTEHGHFETTLTMPASDLEGATVTLPDGRRFVRFSVELPEDDGRVFAGDVELLSPTGVSVISDVDDTIKVTNTADRGELLRNTFAREFQAVDGMPAIYRRWADEGCSFHYVSASPWPLYEPLDQWLTTDGFPAGSLH
;
A
#
# COMPACT_ATOMS: atom_id res chain seq x y z
N MET A 1 -47.53 -40.28 48.48
CA MET A 1 -47.16 -39.22 49.44
C MET A 1 -45.67 -39.00 49.31
N TRP A 2 -45.25 -37.79 48.87
CA TRP A 2 -43.88 -37.24 48.81
C TRP A 2 -42.88 -37.97 47.89
N GLY A 3 -42.28 -37.41 46.84
CA GLY A 3 -42.08 -36.00 46.46
C GLY A 3 -40.58 -35.73 46.33
N LEU A 4 -40.01 -35.91 45.13
CA LEU A 4 -38.62 -35.51 44.84
C LEU A 4 -38.56 -34.66 43.56
N ARG A 5 -38.08 -33.45 43.79
CA ARG A 5 -37.88 -32.27 42.96
C ARG A 5 -37.27 -32.57 41.57
N SER A 6 -37.91 -32.08 40.51
CA SER A 6 -37.24 -31.76 39.24
C SER A 6 -37.07 -30.24 39.13
N ASN A 7 -35.82 -29.82 39.02
CA ASN A 7 -35.41 -28.43 38.91
C ASN A 7 -35.48 -28.05 37.42
N SER A 8 -36.46 -27.25 37.02
CA SER A 8 -36.56 -26.69 35.67
C SER A 8 -35.54 -25.55 35.53
N SER A 9 -34.35 -25.86 35.02
CA SER A 9 -33.43 -24.82 34.53
C SER A 9 -33.75 -24.55 33.07
N SER A 10 -34.25 -23.34 32.84
CA SER A 10 -34.37 -22.69 31.55
C SER A 10 -33.05 -22.75 30.80
N MET A 11 -32.97 -23.56 29.75
CA MET A 11 -31.96 -23.38 28.72
C MET A 11 -32.35 -22.14 27.90
N SER A 12 -31.71 -21.02 28.24
CA SER A 12 -31.73 -19.81 27.44
C SER A 12 -31.22 -20.13 26.04
N ARG A 13 -31.94 -19.60 25.05
CA ARG A 13 -31.50 -19.48 23.66
C ARG A 13 -30.06 -18.98 23.63
N SER A 14 -29.12 -19.83 23.23
CA SER A 14 -27.80 -19.37 22.86
C SER A 14 -27.95 -18.40 21.69
N GLU A 15 -27.53 -17.18 21.95
CA GLU A 15 -27.51 -16.06 21.03
C GLU A 15 -26.76 -16.50 19.77
N ARG A 16 -27.45 -16.46 18.63
CA ARG A 16 -26.81 -16.42 17.33
C ARG A 16 -25.97 -15.15 17.30
N ASN A 17 -24.68 -15.30 17.55
CA ASN A 17 -23.69 -14.26 17.28
C ASN A 17 -23.78 -13.93 15.78
N PRO A 18 -24.21 -12.72 15.39
CA PRO A 18 -24.30 -12.38 13.97
C PRO A 18 -22.87 -12.30 13.47
N LYS A 19 -22.45 -13.30 12.66
CA LYS A 19 -21.25 -13.18 11.81
C LYS A 19 -21.30 -11.80 11.18
N SER A 20 -20.33 -10.94 11.51
CA SER A 20 -20.23 -9.63 10.88
C SER A 20 -20.26 -9.86 9.38
N ARG A 21 -21.23 -9.24 8.69
CA ARG A 21 -21.33 -9.35 7.24
C ARG A 21 -20.09 -8.66 6.70
N LYS A 22 -19.09 -9.43 6.28
CA LYS A 22 -17.85 -8.92 5.69
C LYS A 22 -18.21 -7.90 4.62
N GLN A 23 -17.68 -6.68 4.75
CA GLN A 23 -18.01 -5.60 3.83
C GLN A 23 -17.08 -5.68 2.63
N THR A 24 -17.64 -5.75 1.42
CA THR A 24 -16.86 -5.65 0.19
C THR A 24 -16.46 -4.19 -0.09
N VAL A 25 -15.56 -4.00 -1.04
CA VAL A 25 -15.15 -2.68 -1.54
C VAL A 25 -16.33 -2.02 -2.25
N HIS A 26 -16.68 -0.80 -1.86
CA HIS A 26 -17.78 -0.04 -2.44
C HIS A 26 -17.37 0.64 -3.76
N GLU A 27 -18.32 0.99 -4.63
CA GLU A 27 -18.13 1.68 -5.94
C GLU A 27 -17.33 3.00 -5.89
N LYS A 28 -17.18 3.60 -4.71
CA LYS A 28 -16.48 4.88 -4.49
C LYS A 28 -15.20 4.71 -3.68
N GLU A 29 -14.89 3.48 -3.29
CA GLU A 29 -13.69 3.14 -2.54
C GLU A 29 -12.61 2.68 -3.50
N THR A 30 -11.37 2.95 -3.14
CA THR A 30 -10.16 2.58 -3.86
C THR A 30 -9.36 1.63 -2.99
N VAL A 31 -8.88 0.55 -3.59
CA VAL A 31 -7.85 -0.31 -2.99
C VAL A 31 -6.51 0.10 -3.58
N LEU A 32 -5.55 0.41 -2.71
CA LEU A 32 -4.18 0.72 -3.09
C LEU A 32 -3.27 -0.33 -2.46
N PHE A 33 -2.48 -1.01 -3.28
CA PHE A 33 -1.42 -1.88 -2.81
C PHE A 33 -0.09 -1.13 -2.80
N TYR A 34 0.73 -1.42 -1.81
CA TYR A 34 2.09 -0.94 -1.72
C TYR A 34 3.04 -2.00 -2.27
N ARG A 35 4.08 -1.57 -2.98
CA ARG A 35 5.12 -2.45 -3.53
C ARG A 35 5.70 -3.33 -2.42
N GLY A 36 5.48 -4.64 -2.57
CA GLY A 36 5.94 -5.66 -1.62
C GLY A 36 7.13 -6.45 -2.17
N TYR A 37 7.59 -7.41 -1.37
CA TYR A 37 8.59 -8.39 -1.78
C TYR A 37 8.18 -9.80 -1.34
N GLY A 38 8.67 -10.79 -2.08
CA GLY A 38 8.45 -12.20 -1.85
C GLY A 38 9.77 -12.92 -1.65
N TYR A 39 9.80 -13.90 -0.76
CA TYR A 39 11.00 -14.70 -0.50
C TYR A 39 10.69 -16.19 -0.57
N TYR A 40 11.65 -16.95 -1.11
CA TYR A 40 11.52 -18.39 -1.28
C TYR A 40 11.97 -19.15 -0.02
N SER A 41 11.21 -20.17 0.36
CA SER A 41 11.51 -21.10 1.44
C SER A 41 11.83 -22.48 0.88
N PRO A 42 13.11 -22.89 0.85
CA PRO A 42 13.50 -24.20 0.30
C PRO A 42 12.89 -25.40 1.04
N ALA A 43 12.62 -25.26 2.35
CA ALA A 43 12.09 -26.35 3.16
C ALA A 43 10.66 -26.76 2.77
N GLY A 44 9.90 -25.82 2.21
CA GLY A 44 8.51 -26.04 1.80
C GLY A 44 8.28 -25.95 0.29
N ASP A 45 9.34 -25.74 -0.50
CA ASP A 45 9.27 -25.44 -1.94
C ASP A 45 8.19 -24.40 -2.28
N CYS A 46 8.22 -23.29 -1.54
CA CYS A 46 7.16 -22.28 -1.57
C CYS A 46 7.71 -20.87 -1.49
N TRP A 47 6.93 -19.93 -1.99
CA TRP A 47 7.16 -18.50 -1.85
C TRP A 47 6.24 -17.92 -0.79
N HIS A 48 6.80 -16.96 -0.06
CA HIS A 48 6.08 -16.12 0.89
C HIS A 48 6.01 -14.71 0.32
N LEU A 49 4.82 -14.28 -0.08
CA LEU A 49 4.56 -13.00 -0.74
C LEU A 49 4.02 -12.00 0.29
N ARG A 50 4.76 -10.92 0.58
CA ARG A 50 4.25 -9.85 1.46
C ARG A 50 3.32 -8.95 0.66
N VAL A 51 2.06 -8.93 1.08
CA VAL A 51 1.00 -8.10 0.50
C VAL A 51 0.60 -7.07 1.54
N HIS A 52 0.73 -5.79 1.20
CA HIS A 52 0.35 -4.66 2.06
C HIS A 52 -0.41 -3.64 1.23
N GLY A 53 -1.41 -3.02 1.83
CA GLY A 53 -2.16 -1.97 1.16
C GLY A 53 -3.14 -1.27 2.09
N ARG A 54 -4.00 -0.47 1.50
CA ARG A 54 -5.10 0.21 2.18
C ARG A 54 -6.36 0.30 1.32
N VAL A 55 -7.49 0.50 1.98
CA VAL A 55 -8.76 0.88 1.36
C VAL A 55 -9.17 2.25 1.87
N TYR A 56 -9.45 3.15 0.94
CA TYR A 56 -9.89 4.51 1.24
C TYR A 56 -10.99 4.95 0.29
N GLY A 57 -11.69 6.02 0.61
CA GLY A 57 -12.70 6.60 -0.27
C GLY A 57 -12.91 8.10 -0.01
N PRO A 58 -13.86 8.72 -0.73
CA PRO A 58 -14.15 10.13 -0.56
C PRO A 58 -14.61 10.41 0.87
N ASN A 59 -14.17 11.54 1.39
CA ASN A 59 -14.56 12.03 2.70
C ASN A 59 -15.93 12.70 2.65
N ARG A 60 -16.75 12.38 3.64
CA ARG A 60 -18.14 12.83 3.71
C ARG A 60 -18.25 14.27 4.21
N LYS A 61 -17.19 14.86 4.79
CA LYS A 61 -17.15 16.20 5.38
C LYS A 61 -16.45 17.22 4.47
N PHE A 62 -17.17 17.66 3.44
CA PHE A 62 -16.62 18.54 2.40
C PHE A 62 -16.19 19.94 2.90
N LEU A 63 -16.92 20.54 3.84
CA LEU A 63 -16.62 21.90 4.35
C LEU A 63 -15.33 21.96 5.18
N SER A 64 -15.13 21.00 6.10
CA SER A 64 -13.90 20.91 6.90
C SER A 64 -12.67 20.65 6.02
N SER A 65 -12.86 19.92 4.92
CA SER A 65 -11.81 19.62 3.94
C SER A 65 -11.26 20.88 3.28
N ARG A 66 -12.12 21.82 2.90
CA ARG A 66 -11.70 23.11 2.32
C ARG A 66 -10.96 23.99 3.33
N ALA A 67 -11.43 24.01 4.58
CA ALA A 67 -10.76 24.75 5.65
C ALA A 67 -9.35 24.20 5.94
N MET A 68 -9.18 22.87 5.96
CA MET A 68 -7.88 22.23 6.17
C MET A 68 -6.89 22.56 5.04
N ILE A 69 -7.31 22.43 3.77
CA ILE A 69 -6.48 22.81 2.62
C ILE A 69 -6.11 24.30 2.71
N PHE A 70 -7.07 25.16 3.06
CA PHE A 70 -6.81 26.58 3.22
C PHE A 70 -5.75 26.86 4.30
N ILE A 71 -5.86 26.23 5.48
CA ILE A 71 -4.87 26.38 6.56
C ILE A 71 -3.50 25.90 6.08
N LEU A 72 -3.42 24.70 5.48
CA LEU A 72 -2.16 24.15 4.98
C LEU A 72 -1.50 25.06 3.94
N SER A 73 -2.30 25.69 3.07
CA SER A 73 -1.81 26.64 2.06
C SER A 73 -1.13 27.88 2.66
N ARG A 74 -1.47 28.28 3.91
CA ARG A 74 -0.83 29.41 4.59
C ARG A 74 0.59 29.10 5.05
N TYR A 75 0.87 27.82 5.33
CA TYR A 75 2.19 27.33 5.70
C TYR A 75 3.02 27.01 4.47
N VAL A 76 2.45 26.26 3.52
CA VAL A 76 3.15 25.87 2.28
C VAL A 76 3.42 27.09 1.39
N ARG A 77 2.44 27.99 1.27
CA ARG A 77 2.46 29.17 0.38
C ARG A 77 2.84 28.82 -1.07
N PRO A 78 2.07 27.92 -1.73
CA PRO A 78 2.39 27.49 -3.08
C PRO A 78 2.30 28.66 -4.06
N GLU A 79 3.30 28.81 -4.92
CA GLU A 79 3.30 29.79 -5.99
C GLU A 79 2.22 29.47 -7.03
N ARG A 80 1.68 30.51 -7.69
CA ARG A 80 0.70 30.32 -8.77
C ARG A 80 1.34 29.93 -10.09
N GLU A 81 2.63 30.20 -10.23
CA GLU A 81 3.44 29.88 -11.41
C GLU A 81 4.09 28.50 -11.26
N ASN A 82 4.63 27.97 -12.36
CA ASN A 82 5.38 26.71 -12.39
C ASN A 82 4.63 25.47 -11.87
N GLY A 83 3.29 25.51 -11.81
CA GLY A 83 2.44 24.38 -11.40
C GLY A 83 2.43 24.06 -9.90
N GLN A 84 3.06 24.87 -9.03
CA GLN A 84 3.13 24.59 -7.60
C GLN A 84 1.75 24.54 -6.94
N HIS A 85 0.85 25.45 -7.30
CA HIS A 85 -0.51 25.47 -6.77
C HIS A 85 -1.29 24.19 -7.13
N GLU A 86 -1.12 23.69 -8.34
CA GLU A 86 -1.83 22.49 -8.80
C GLU A 86 -1.31 21.23 -8.12
N ARG A 87 0.03 21.09 -7.99
CA ARG A 87 0.65 20.02 -7.20
C ARG A 87 0.22 20.06 -5.74
N PHE A 88 0.19 21.25 -5.15
CA PHE A 88 -0.30 21.45 -3.78
C PHE A 88 -1.72 20.93 -3.61
N LEU A 89 -2.65 21.32 -4.48
CA LEU A 89 -4.02 20.85 -4.40
C LEU A 89 -4.11 19.33 -4.58
N LYS A 90 -3.42 18.76 -5.57
CA LYS A 90 -3.38 17.31 -5.81
C LYS A 90 -2.88 16.55 -4.58
N ARG A 91 -1.74 16.95 -4.02
CA ARG A 91 -1.14 16.26 -2.85
C ARG A 91 -1.93 16.50 -1.56
N ALA A 92 -2.45 17.71 -1.33
CA ALA A 92 -3.25 18.00 -0.14
C ALA A 92 -4.59 17.25 -0.14
N GLN A 93 -5.18 17.02 -1.32
CA GLN A 93 -6.43 16.23 -1.46
C GLN A 93 -6.26 14.77 -1.03
N LEU A 94 -5.06 14.19 -1.15
CA LEU A 94 -4.80 12.81 -0.72
C LEU A 94 -5.06 12.62 0.79
N PHE A 95 -4.84 13.68 1.59
CA PHE A 95 -5.09 13.68 3.04
C PHE A 95 -6.55 13.89 3.40
N LEU A 96 -7.40 14.19 2.41
CA LEU A 96 -8.82 14.28 2.65
C LEU A 96 -9.49 12.93 2.60
N HIS A 97 -8.90 11.90 2.01
CA HIS A 97 -9.53 10.58 1.91
C HIS A 97 -9.80 9.95 3.29
N GLU A 98 -10.94 9.28 3.41
CA GLU A 98 -11.29 8.52 4.60
C GLU A 98 -10.89 7.06 4.41
N ASN A 99 -10.12 6.54 5.38
CA ASN A 99 -9.81 5.12 5.46
C ASN A 99 -11.08 4.29 5.74
N ARG A 100 -11.10 3.05 5.23
CA ARG A 100 -12.26 2.15 5.34
C ARG A 100 -11.87 0.87 6.05
N SER A 101 -12.46 0.64 7.22
CA SER A 101 -12.23 -0.53 8.08
C SER A 101 -13.21 -1.67 7.81
N GLY A 102 -12.83 -2.90 8.22
CA GLY A 102 -13.66 -4.10 8.10
C GLY A 102 -13.95 -4.55 6.67
N LYS A 103 -13.11 -4.12 5.71
CA LYS A 103 -13.23 -4.47 4.29
C LYS A 103 -12.55 -5.80 4.01
N SER A 104 -13.25 -6.70 3.34
CA SER A 104 -12.69 -7.95 2.84
C SER A 104 -12.28 -7.77 1.38
N ILE A 105 -11.04 -8.14 1.08
CA ILE A 105 -10.38 -7.89 -0.21
C ILE A 105 -9.87 -9.24 -0.73
N PRO A 106 -10.72 -10.04 -1.42
CA PRO A 106 -10.23 -11.20 -2.13
C PRO A 106 -9.29 -10.73 -3.26
N VAL A 107 -8.16 -11.42 -3.43
CA VAL A 107 -7.21 -11.14 -4.51
C VAL A 107 -6.97 -12.40 -5.33
N MET A 108 -6.80 -12.21 -6.63
CA MET A 108 -6.42 -13.24 -7.59
C MET A 108 -4.92 -13.18 -7.85
N ILE A 109 -4.25 -14.32 -7.74
CA ILE A 109 -2.87 -14.52 -8.19
C ILE A 109 -2.91 -15.64 -9.22
N GLY A 110 -2.70 -15.30 -10.49
CA GLY A 110 -3.02 -16.20 -11.60
C GLY A 110 -4.51 -16.59 -11.54
N GLU A 111 -4.80 -17.89 -11.46
CA GLU A 111 -6.16 -18.43 -11.35
C GLU A 111 -6.59 -18.70 -9.90
N GLN A 112 -5.73 -18.45 -8.91
CA GLN A 112 -5.99 -18.76 -7.51
C GLN A 112 -6.52 -17.56 -6.73
N ALA A 113 -7.59 -17.77 -5.97
CA ALA A 113 -8.19 -16.76 -5.10
C ALA A 113 -7.64 -16.84 -3.67
N PHE A 114 -7.24 -15.70 -3.12
CA PHE A 114 -6.74 -15.56 -1.75
C PHE A 114 -7.59 -14.56 -0.97
N SER A 115 -7.97 -14.93 0.25
CA SER A 115 -8.60 -13.98 1.17
C SER A 115 -7.54 -13.24 1.98
N LEU A 116 -7.49 -11.92 1.81
CA LEU A 116 -6.69 -11.05 2.68
C LEU A 116 -7.38 -10.84 4.04
N PRO A 117 -6.63 -10.45 5.09
CA PRO A 117 -7.23 -10.01 6.34
C PRO A 117 -8.14 -8.81 6.12
N ASP A 118 -9.16 -8.67 6.97
CA ASP A 118 -10.03 -7.51 6.92
C ASP A 118 -9.25 -6.23 7.26
N THR A 119 -9.61 -5.11 6.65
CA THR A 119 -8.91 -3.84 6.91
C THR A 119 -9.06 -3.36 8.36
N THR A 120 -7.97 -2.82 8.91
CA THR A 120 -7.92 -2.24 10.25
C THR A 120 -8.72 -0.94 10.35
N GLU A 121 -8.82 -0.34 11.55
CA GLU A 121 -9.44 0.97 11.75
C GLU A 121 -8.79 2.10 10.94
N HIS A 122 -7.53 1.93 10.55
CA HIS A 122 -6.80 2.84 9.68
C HIS A 122 -6.93 2.49 8.20
N GLY A 123 -7.77 1.51 7.85
CA GLY A 123 -8.02 1.07 6.48
C GLY A 123 -6.89 0.25 5.85
N HIS A 124 -5.85 -0.07 6.61
CA HIS A 124 -4.72 -0.87 6.14
C HIS A 124 -4.99 -2.38 6.28
N PHE A 125 -4.31 -3.18 5.48
CA PHE A 125 -4.24 -4.63 5.61
C PHE A 125 -2.82 -5.08 5.24
N GLU A 126 -2.25 -6.02 5.99
CA GLU A 126 -0.94 -6.60 5.70
C GLU A 126 -0.99 -8.11 5.97
N THR A 127 -0.44 -8.91 5.07
CA THR A 127 -0.31 -10.36 5.24
C THR A 127 0.82 -10.94 4.42
N THR A 128 1.16 -12.19 4.71
CA THR A 128 2.09 -12.99 3.91
C THR A 128 1.32 -14.16 3.31
N LEU A 129 1.13 -14.15 2.00
CA LEU A 129 0.53 -15.28 1.28
C LEU A 129 1.62 -16.32 1.01
N THR A 130 1.30 -17.60 1.23
CA THR A 130 2.23 -18.71 0.98
C THR A 130 1.72 -19.52 -0.19
N MET A 131 2.55 -19.72 -1.21
CA MET A 131 2.20 -20.44 -2.43
C MET A 131 3.31 -21.41 -2.83
N PRO A 132 3.00 -22.65 -3.24
CA PRO A 132 3.97 -23.54 -3.86
C PRO A 132 4.67 -22.87 -5.06
N ALA A 133 5.94 -23.19 -5.30
CA ALA A 133 6.69 -22.61 -6.42
C ALA A 133 6.02 -22.91 -7.78
N SER A 134 5.47 -24.11 -7.94
CA SER A 134 4.72 -24.54 -9.13
C SER A 134 3.53 -23.64 -9.47
N ASP A 135 2.85 -23.14 -8.45
CA ASP A 135 1.60 -22.38 -8.60
C ASP A 135 1.86 -20.94 -9.03
N LEU A 136 3.10 -20.46 -8.86
CA LEU A 136 3.51 -19.10 -9.17
C LEU A 136 4.09 -18.93 -10.57
N GLU A 137 4.52 -20.01 -11.24
CA GLU A 137 5.17 -19.92 -12.55
C GLU A 137 4.29 -19.20 -13.58
N GLY A 138 2.98 -19.48 -13.59
CA GLY A 138 2.02 -18.84 -14.50
C GLY A 138 1.66 -17.39 -14.16
N ALA A 139 1.92 -16.94 -12.93
CA ALA A 139 1.62 -15.58 -12.46
C ALA A 139 2.87 -14.68 -12.42
N THR A 140 4.05 -15.24 -12.74
CA THR A 140 5.33 -14.54 -12.66
C THR A 140 5.67 -13.84 -13.97
N VAL A 141 5.96 -12.55 -13.91
CA VAL A 141 6.51 -11.76 -15.00
C VAL A 141 8.01 -11.59 -14.76
N THR A 142 8.83 -11.95 -15.75
CA THR A 142 10.28 -11.69 -15.72
C THR A 142 10.59 -10.48 -16.59
N LEU A 143 11.25 -9.48 -16.02
CA LEU A 143 11.71 -8.30 -16.73
C LEU A 143 13.04 -8.56 -17.46
N PRO A 144 13.43 -7.73 -18.44
CA PRO A 144 14.69 -7.93 -19.20
C PRO A 144 15.96 -7.94 -18.33
N ASP A 145 15.92 -7.32 -17.15
CA ASP A 145 17.01 -7.30 -16.16
C ASP A 145 17.04 -8.57 -15.28
N GLY A 146 16.18 -9.56 -15.57
CA GLY A 146 16.11 -10.83 -14.84
C GLY A 146 15.29 -10.77 -13.55
N ARG A 147 14.77 -9.60 -13.18
CA ARG A 147 13.92 -9.45 -11.99
C ARG A 147 12.56 -10.06 -12.24
N ARG A 148 12.00 -10.69 -11.21
CA ARG A 148 10.74 -11.45 -11.28
C ARG A 148 9.70 -10.81 -10.39
N PHE A 149 8.48 -10.68 -10.91
CA PHE A 149 7.36 -10.06 -10.21
C PHE A 149 6.13 -10.95 -10.28
N VAL A 150 5.41 -11.06 -9.17
CA VAL A 150 4.08 -11.66 -9.13
C VAL A 150 3.06 -10.54 -9.15
N ARG A 151 2.17 -10.57 -10.14
CA ARG A 151 1.06 -9.63 -10.22
C ARG A 151 -0.19 -10.24 -9.62
N PHE A 152 -0.98 -9.40 -8.97
CA PHE A 152 -2.24 -9.80 -8.37
C PHE A 152 -3.24 -8.66 -8.44
N SER A 153 -4.53 -9.00 -8.41
CA SER A 153 -5.61 -8.02 -8.49
C SER A 153 -6.75 -8.36 -7.56
N VAL A 154 -7.50 -7.35 -7.11
CA VAL A 154 -8.72 -7.56 -6.35
C VAL A 154 -9.76 -8.26 -7.22
N GLU A 155 -10.41 -9.27 -6.67
CA GLU A 155 -11.62 -9.86 -7.25
C GLU A 155 -12.82 -8.97 -6.88
N LEU A 156 -13.31 -8.20 -7.85
CA LEU A 156 -14.50 -7.35 -7.71
C LEU A 156 -15.74 -8.05 -8.30
N PRO A 157 -16.96 -7.62 -7.92
CA PRO A 157 -18.19 -8.08 -8.57
C PRO A 157 -18.14 -7.90 -10.10
N GLU A 158 -18.80 -8.80 -10.85
CA GLU A 158 -18.76 -8.79 -12.33
C GLU A 158 -19.27 -7.49 -12.97
N ASP A 159 -20.13 -6.74 -12.29
CA ASP A 159 -20.66 -5.46 -12.74
C ASP A 159 -19.75 -4.27 -12.42
N ASP A 160 -18.63 -4.51 -11.72
CA ASP A 160 -17.64 -3.50 -11.37
C ASP A 160 -16.41 -3.58 -12.30
N GLY A 161 -16.38 -2.73 -13.32
CA GLY A 161 -15.29 -2.69 -14.30
C GLY A 161 -13.97 -2.08 -13.82
N ARG A 162 -13.81 -1.78 -12.53
CA ARG A 162 -12.58 -1.22 -11.97
C ARG A 162 -11.53 -2.31 -11.81
N VAL A 163 -10.25 -1.92 -11.81
CA VAL A 163 -9.14 -2.84 -11.54
C VAL A 163 -8.26 -2.23 -10.46
N PHE A 164 -8.08 -2.96 -9.37
CA PHE A 164 -7.10 -2.65 -8.34
C PHE A 164 -6.07 -3.77 -8.33
N ALA A 165 -4.82 -3.43 -8.65
CA ALA A 165 -3.75 -4.41 -8.79
C ALA A 165 -2.51 -3.99 -8.00
N GLY A 166 -1.72 -4.98 -7.63
CA GLY A 166 -0.42 -4.80 -7.02
C GLY A 166 0.58 -5.79 -7.61
N ASP A 167 1.84 -5.59 -7.26
CA ASP A 167 2.90 -6.52 -7.56
C ASP A 167 3.82 -6.75 -6.34
N VAL A 168 4.45 -7.92 -6.35
CA VAL A 168 5.45 -8.34 -5.38
C VAL A 168 6.69 -8.75 -6.15
N GLU A 169 7.83 -8.15 -5.84
CA GLU A 169 9.10 -8.61 -6.39
C GLU A 169 9.55 -9.91 -5.72
N LEU A 170 9.85 -10.94 -6.50
CA LEU A 170 10.41 -12.19 -6.02
C LEU A 170 11.92 -12.07 -5.86
N LEU A 171 12.37 -11.94 -4.61
CA LEU A 171 13.79 -11.83 -4.30
C LEU A 171 14.51 -13.16 -4.54
N SER A 172 15.72 -13.07 -5.06
CA SER A 172 16.61 -14.22 -5.13
C SER A 172 16.95 -14.71 -3.72
N PRO A 173 17.04 -16.03 -3.47
CA PRO A 173 17.43 -16.58 -2.17
C PRO A 173 18.84 -16.16 -1.73
N THR A 174 19.67 -15.76 -2.68
CA THR A 174 21.03 -15.25 -2.49
C THR A 174 21.20 -13.95 -3.28
N GLY A 175 22.08 -13.07 -2.82
CA GLY A 175 22.34 -11.77 -3.45
C GLY A 175 22.52 -10.67 -2.42
N VAL A 176 22.37 -9.42 -2.87
CA VAL A 176 22.49 -8.23 -2.03
C VAL A 176 21.17 -7.47 -2.05
N SER A 177 20.67 -7.14 -0.86
CA SER A 177 19.54 -6.24 -0.68
C SER A 177 20.03 -4.90 -0.13
N VAL A 178 19.63 -3.81 -0.77
CA VAL A 178 19.88 -2.44 -0.33
C VAL A 178 18.64 -1.95 0.40
N ILE A 179 18.80 -1.63 1.69
CA ILE A 179 17.78 -0.92 2.47
C ILE A 179 18.16 0.56 2.47
N SER A 180 17.27 1.41 1.99
CA SER A 180 17.53 2.83 1.82
C SER A 180 16.44 3.67 2.46
N ASP A 181 16.83 4.61 3.30
CA ASP A 181 15.94 5.69 3.71
C ASP A 181 15.62 6.60 2.51
N VAL A 182 14.46 7.26 2.54
CA VAL A 182 14.02 8.12 1.44
C VAL A 182 14.40 9.59 1.69
N ASP A 183 13.94 10.14 2.79
CA ASP A 183 13.93 11.58 3.05
C ASP A 183 15.33 12.08 3.45
N ASP A 184 15.87 13.04 2.69
CA ASP A 184 17.25 13.54 2.79
C ASP A 184 18.36 12.49 2.54
N THR A 185 18.00 11.30 2.06
CA THR A 185 18.94 10.26 1.61
C THR A 185 18.93 10.15 0.08
N ILE A 186 17.76 9.89 -0.53
CA ILE A 186 17.60 9.86 -2.00
C ILE A 186 16.69 10.97 -2.52
N LYS A 187 15.87 11.56 -1.66
CA LYS A 187 14.93 12.64 -1.99
C LYS A 187 15.27 13.86 -1.14
N VAL A 188 15.47 15.02 -1.77
CA VAL A 188 15.69 16.29 -1.04
C VAL A 188 14.38 16.70 -0.37
N THR A 189 14.32 16.57 0.95
CA THR A 189 13.12 16.84 1.74
C THR A 189 13.31 18.04 2.67
N ASN A 190 14.51 18.28 3.19
CA ASN A 190 14.86 19.27 4.21
C ASN A 190 14.08 19.05 5.52
N THR A 191 14.15 17.84 6.07
CA THR A 191 13.42 17.41 7.28
C THR A 191 13.68 18.28 8.52
N ALA A 192 14.85 18.93 8.60
CA ALA A 192 15.21 19.84 9.69
C ALA A 192 14.47 21.20 9.65
N ASP A 193 13.99 21.65 8.48
CA ASP A 193 13.25 22.90 8.32
C ASP A 193 11.79 22.60 8.00
N ARG A 194 10.88 22.89 8.94
CA ARG A 194 9.44 22.62 8.79
C ARG A 194 8.82 23.32 7.57
N GLY A 195 9.27 24.53 7.24
CA GLY A 195 8.73 25.29 6.11
C GLY A 195 9.15 24.66 4.78
N GLU A 196 10.43 24.32 4.66
CA GLU A 196 10.98 23.67 3.47
C GLU A 196 10.45 22.25 3.31
N LEU A 197 10.36 21.47 4.40
CA LEU A 197 9.70 20.17 4.45
C LEU A 197 8.30 20.24 3.84
N LEU A 198 7.47 21.17 4.29
CA LEU A 198 6.10 21.32 3.78
C LEU A 198 6.07 21.74 2.30
N ARG A 199 6.98 22.60 1.86
CA ARG A 199 7.06 23.03 0.45
C ARG A 199 7.53 21.91 -0.47
N ASN A 200 8.58 21.19 -0.10
CA ASN A 200 9.11 20.04 -0.83
C ASN A 200 8.09 18.90 -0.88
N THR A 201 7.37 18.69 0.23
CA THR A 201 6.33 17.65 0.33
C THR A 201 5.10 17.98 -0.51
N PHE A 202 4.57 19.20 -0.43
CA PHE A 202 3.26 19.50 -1.00
C PHE A 202 3.28 20.31 -2.30
N ALA A 203 4.23 21.23 -2.52
CA ALA A 203 4.16 22.20 -3.63
C ALA A 203 5.22 21.98 -4.72
N ARG A 204 6.46 21.69 -4.33
CA ARG A 204 7.57 21.50 -5.26
C ARG A 204 7.61 20.08 -5.80
N GLU A 205 8.29 19.92 -6.93
CA GLU A 205 8.61 18.59 -7.46
C GLU A 205 9.51 17.86 -6.46
N PHE A 206 9.36 16.54 -6.39
CA PHE A 206 10.32 15.74 -5.66
C PHE A 206 11.63 15.78 -6.43
N GLN A 207 12.72 16.01 -5.71
CA GLN A 207 14.05 16.14 -6.30
C GLN A 207 14.92 15.02 -5.74
N ALA A 208 15.57 14.26 -6.63
CA ALA A 208 16.60 13.34 -6.20
C ALA A 208 17.78 14.08 -5.59
N VAL A 209 18.42 13.45 -4.60
CA VAL A 209 19.77 13.82 -4.20
C VAL A 209 20.71 13.51 -5.37
N ASP A 210 21.53 14.48 -5.74
CA ASP A 210 22.38 14.41 -6.94
C ASP A 210 23.22 13.12 -6.97
N GLY A 211 23.19 12.43 -8.11
CA GLY A 211 23.94 11.20 -8.36
C GLY A 211 23.32 9.92 -7.79
N MET A 212 22.38 10.00 -6.84
CA MET A 212 21.76 8.81 -6.22
C MET A 212 21.03 7.90 -7.22
N PRO A 213 20.23 8.42 -8.18
CA PRO A 213 19.58 7.56 -9.17
C PRO A 213 20.59 6.75 -9.99
N ALA A 214 21.73 7.36 -10.36
CA ALA A 214 22.75 6.69 -11.17
C ALA A 214 23.46 5.58 -10.39
N ILE A 215 23.79 5.83 -9.12
CA ILE A 215 24.39 4.82 -8.23
C ILE A 215 23.43 3.65 -8.05
N TYR A 216 22.14 3.92 -7.83
CA TYR A 216 21.16 2.87 -7.55
C TYR A 216 20.87 2.02 -8.78
N ARG A 217 20.77 2.64 -9.96
CA ARG A 217 20.68 1.88 -11.23
C ARG A 217 21.87 0.97 -11.44
N ARG A 218 23.09 1.47 -11.22
CA ARG A 218 24.29 0.65 -11.34
C ARG A 218 24.24 -0.56 -10.40
N TRP A 219 23.85 -0.36 -9.14
CA TRP A 219 23.72 -1.48 -8.20
C TRP A 219 22.61 -2.45 -8.60
N ALA A 220 21.49 -1.97 -9.15
CA ALA A 220 20.45 -2.84 -9.70
C ALA A 220 20.97 -3.67 -10.89
N ASP A 221 21.74 -3.05 -11.79
CA ASP A 221 22.39 -3.74 -12.92
C ASP A 221 23.42 -4.78 -12.44
N GLU A 222 24.02 -4.57 -11.26
CA GLU A 222 24.90 -5.52 -10.57
C GLU A 222 24.11 -6.60 -9.77
N GLY A 223 22.78 -6.59 -9.82
CA GLY A 223 21.89 -7.60 -9.24
C GLY A 223 21.37 -7.29 -7.83
N CYS A 224 21.51 -6.06 -7.34
CA CYS A 224 20.96 -5.66 -6.04
C CYS A 224 19.43 -5.51 -6.08
N SER A 225 18.76 -6.00 -5.04
CA SER A 225 17.34 -5.72 -4.78
C SER A 225 17.17 -4.52 -3.85
N PHE A 226 16.09 -3.75 -3.98
CA PHE A 226 15.90 -2.50 -3.24
C PHE A 226 14.69 -2.54 -2.30
N HIS A 227 14.90 -1.97 -1.11
CA HIS A 227 13.86 -1.77 -0.09
C HIS A 227 13.96 -0.34 0.42
N TYR A 228 12.96 0.48 0.10
CA TYR A 228 12.89 1.88 0.50
C TYR A 228 12.10 2.02 1.79
N VAL A 229 12.57 2.85 2.71
CA VAL A 229 11.91 3.14 3.98
C VAL A 229 11.62 4.65 4.02
N SER A 230 10.37 5.05 4.22
CA SER A 230 10.00 6.46 4.29
C SER A 230 9.18 6.78 5.52
N ALA A 231 9.49 7.91 6.15
CA ALA A 231 8.64 8.50 7.19
C ALA A 231 7.49 9.34 6.60
N SER A 232 7.38 9.42 5.27
CA SER A 232 6.30 10.15 4.60
C SER A 232 4.94 9.51 4.91
N PRO A 233 3.90 10.31 5.19
CA PRO A 233 2.56 9.76 5.42
C PRO A 233 2.06 8.94 4.23
N TRP A 234 1.41 7.80 4.49
CA TRP A 234 0.81 6.91 3.48
C TRP A 234 -0.03 7.60 2.38
N PRO A 235 -0.79 8.69 2.62
CA PRO A 235 -1.41 9.46 1.56
C PRO A 235 -0.47 9.87 0.41
N LEU A 236 0.83 10.03 0.66
CA LEU A 236 1.83 10.41 -0.32
C LEU A 236 2.52 9.22 -1.00
N TYR A 237 2.08 7.98 -0.74
CA TYR A 237 2.63 6.79 -1.36
C TYR A 237 2.68 6.88 -2.89
N GLU A 238 1.53 7.15 -3.55
CA GLU A 238 1.45 7.16 -5.02
C GLU A 238 2.36 8.25 -5.66
N PRO A 239 2.37 9.51 -5.18
CA PRO A 239 3.36 10.50 -5.62
C PRO A 239 4.81 10.06 -5.42
N LEU A 240 5.12 9.37 -4.32
CA LEU A 240 6.48 8.92 -4.01
C LEU A 240 6.89 7.78 -4.95
N ASP A 241 6.03 6.78 -5.13
CA ASP A 241 6.27 5.63 -6.01
C ASP A 241 6.42 6.03 -7.48
N GLN A 242 5.57 6.96 -7.93
CA GLN A 242 5.66 7.53 -9.27
C GLN A 242 6.97 8.29 -9.48
N TRP A 243 7.40 9.08 -8.49
CA TRP A 243 8.65 9.81 -8.56
C TRP A 243 9.87 8.89 -8.60
N LEU A 244 9.92 7.85 -7.75
CA LEU A 244 10.99 6.85 -7.78
C LEU A 244 11.15 6.28 -9.19
N THR A 245 10.03 5.93 -9.81
CA THR A 245 10.00 5.40 -11.18
C THR A 245 10.45 6.46 -12.21
N THR A 246 9.99 7.70 -12.08
CA THR A 246 10.27 8.79 -13.04
C THR A 246 11.73 9.24 -13.02
N ASP A 247 12.34 9.34 -11.84
CA ASP A 247 13.77 9.68 -11.68
C ASP A 247 14.69 8.48 -11.94
N GLY A 248 14.12 7.33 -12.28
CA GLY A 248 14.85 6.13 -12.65
C GLY A 248 15.54 5.47 -11.47
N PHE A 249 14.96 5.51 -10.28
CA PHE A 249 15.33 4.62 -9.20
C PHE A 249 14.85 3.20 -9.51
N PRO A 250 15.61 2.15 -9.13
CA PRO A 250 15.17 0.77 -9.28
C PRO A 250 13.84 0.54 -8.57
N ALA A 251 12.94 -0.24 -9.18
CA ALA A 251 11.78 -0.74 -8.46
C ALA A 251 12.23 -1.46 -7.18
N GLY A 252 11.37 -1.51 -6.17
CA GLY A 252 11.68 -2.12 -4.89
C GLY A 252 10.51 -1.96 -3.95
N SER A 253 10.52 -2.71 -2.84
CA SER A 253 9.46 -2.60 -1.84
C SER A 253 9.54 -1.25 -1.14
N LEU A 254 8.40 -0.70 -0.71
CA LEU A 254 8.33 0.59 -0.01
C LEU A 254 7.63 0.41 1.34
N HIS A 255 8.29 0.85 2.41
CA HIS A 255 7.91 0.66 3.81
C HIS A 255 7.68 2.00 4.53
#